data_AF-A0A416ZGZ6-F1
#
_entry.id   AF-A0A416ZGZ6-F1
#
_cell.length_a   1.000
_cell.length_b   1.000
_cell.length_c   1.000
_cell.angle_alpha   90.00
_cell.angle_beta   90.00
_cell.angle_gamma   90.00
#
_symmetry.space_group_name_H-M   'P 1'
#
loop_
_entity.id
_entity.type
_entity.pdbx_description
1 polymer ?
#
loop_
_entity_poly.entity_id
_entity_poly.type
_entity_poly.pdbx_seq_one_letter_code
_entity_poly.pdbx_strand_id
1 'polypeptide(L)'
;METSSISLDLTKRSFTISGSEEFVSARLAQMLELVSTATSPSIPSSEPKTIMPDSFDRDDASLKDQCETAGIFYLDQETGLPVLQERVPGENKREKMRNVALLLLYGAEKPIEAAYIKEQCRRQSCLDTGNFSKAYEMDKRNFIKKGKTGSRDWTLELTIPGIKTAESLIQAILESLSE
;
A
#
# COMPACT_ATOMS: atom_id res chain seq x y z
N MET A 1 0.76 22.64 45.27
CA MET A 1 -0.37 22.52 44.34
C MET A 1 0.14 21.75 43.14
N GLU A 2 -0.10 20.45 43.10
CA GLU A 2 0.39 19.59 42.02
C GLU A 2 -0.53 19.72 40.81
N THR A 3 -0.02 20.34 39.76
CA THR A 3 -0.76 20.54 38.50
C THR A 3 -0.49 19.34 37.59
N SER A 4 -1.46 18.43 37.48
CA SER A 4 -1.40 17.35 36.50
C SER A 4 -1.86 17.87 35.14
N SER A 5 -1.13 17.55 34.07
CA SER A 5 -1.47 17.95 32.70
C SER A 5 -1.36 16.77 31.73
N ILE A 6 -2.28 16.74 30.77
CA ILE A 6 -2.29 15.78 29.67
C ILE A 6 -2.27 16.60 28.38
N SER A 7 -1.38 16.26 27.46
CA SER A 7 -1.27 16.94 26.17
C SER A 7 -1.10 15.93 25.05
N LEU A 8 -1.93 16.07 24.00
CA LEU A 8 -1.93 15.24 22.80
C LEU A 8 -1.63 16.13 21.60
N ASP A 9 -0.47 15.93 20.98
CA ASP A 9 -0.11 16.59 19.72
C ASP A 9 -0.25 15.58 18.58
N LEU A 10 -1.37 15.68 17.86
CA LEU A 10 -1.70 14.82 16.73
C LEU A 10 -0.86 15.13 15.48
N THR A 11 -0.23 16.31 15.42
CA THR A 11 0.64 16.71 14.29
C THR A 11 2.00 16.03 14.41
N LYS A 12 2.51 15.93 15.65
CA LYS A 12 3.78 15.26 15.96
C LYS A 12 3.62 13.80 16.37
N ARG A 13 2.38 13.29 16.42
CA ARG A 13 2.02 11.96 16.98
C ARG A 13 2.63 11.73 18.37
N SER A 14 2.69 12.78 19.20
CA SER A 14 3.29 12.70 20.53
C SER A 14 2.23 12.92 21.60
N PHE A 15 2.25 12.05 22.61
CA PHE A 15 1.37 12.12 23.77
C PHE A 15 2.21 12.25 25.05
N THR A 16 1.90 13.26 25.86
CA THR A 16 2.66 13.58 27.08
C THR A 16 1.71 13.65 28.28
N ILE A 17 2.04 12.89 29.33
CA ILE A 17 1.36 12.95 30.64
C ILE A 17 2.38 13.45 31.67
N SER A 18 2.01 14.48 32.43
CA SER A 18 2.81 15.01 33.53
C SER A 18 1.95 15.11 34.78
N GLY A 19 2.43 14.60 35.92
CA GLY A 19 1.71 14.59 37.19
C GLY A 19 2.50 13.86 38.28
N SER A 20 1.86 13.56 39.41
CA SER A 20 2.48 12.75 40.47
C SER A 20 2.77 11.32 39.97
N GLU A 21 3.72 10.63 40.59
CA GLU A 21 4.13 9.28 40.18
C GLU A 21 2.97 8.29 40.19
N GLU A 22 2.08 8.41 41.18
CA GLU A 22 0.87 7.58 41.28
C GLU A 22 -0.11 7.85 40.13
N PHE A 23 -0.22 9.11 39.69
CA PHE A 23 -1.09 9.51 38.60
C PHE A 23 -0.56 9.02 37.24
N VAL A 24 0.75 9.16 37.00
CA VAL A 24 1.39 8.69 35.76
C VAL A 24 1.31 7.18 35.68
N SER A 25 1.61 6.46 36.76
CA SER A 25 1.60 4.99 36.78
C SER A 25 0.20 4.41 36.56
N ALA A 26 -0.82 4.98 37.21
CA ALA A 26 -2.20 4.54 37.03
C ALA A 26 -2.72 4.75 35.60
N ARG A 27 -2.28 5.83 34.92
CA ARG A 27 -2.69 6.13 33.55
C ARG A 27 -1.87 5.39 32.49
N LEU A 28 -0.60 5.13 32.74
CA LEU A 28 0.26 4.34 31.86
C LEU A 28 -0.22 2.88 31.80
N ALA A 29 -0.64 2.30 32.93
CA ALA A 29 -1.23 0.96 32.97
C ALA A 29 -2.52 0.86 32.12
N GLN A 30 -3.42 1.84 32.26
CA GLN A 30 -4.65 1.93 31.45
C GLN A 30 -4.35 2.15 29.95
N MET A 31 -3.28 2.87 29.63
CA MET A 31 -2.88 3.11 28.24
C MET A 31 -2.27 1.85 27.58
N LEU A 32 -1.43 1.10 28.30
CA LEU A 32 -0.89 -0.18 27.83
C LEU A 32 -2.01 -1.21 27.61
N GLU A 33 -3.02 -1.23 28.48
CA GLU A 33 -4.20 -2.08 28.33
C GLU A 33 -5.00 -1.71 27.06
N LEU A 34 -5.22 -0.42 26.81
CA LEU A 34 -5.87 0.06 25.58
C LEU A 34 -5.08 -0.22 24.30
N VAL A 35 -3.74 -0.14 24.33
CA VAL A 35 -2.90 -0.51 23.18
C VAL A 35 -2.90 -2.01 22.93
N SER A 36 -2.96 -2.82 24.00
CA SER A 36 -3.05 -4.29 23.88
C SER A 36 -4.44 -4.79 23.44
N THR A 37 -5.49 -4.01 23.71
CA THR A 37 -6.89 -4.36 23.37
C THR A 37 -7.41 -3.65 22.12
N ALA A 38 -6.67 -2.67 21.55
CA ALA A 38 -6.94 -2.08 20.24
C ALA A 38 -6.59 -3.02 19.05
N THR A 39 -6.59 -4.34 19.31
CA THR A 39 -6.94 -5.32 18.28
C THR A 39 -8.45 -5.19 18.04
N SER A 40 -8.79 -4.24 17.16
CA SER A 40 -10.12 -3.87 16.64
C SER A 40 -11.13 -3.23 17.61
N PRO A 41 -11.63 -2.02 17.28
CA PRO A 41 -12.93 -1.55 17.75
C PRO A 41 -13.96 -1.55 16.60
N SER A 42 -14.95 -2.44 16.71
CA SER A 42 -16.30 -2.18 16.21
C SER A 42 -17.08 -1.44 17.30
N ILE A 43 -17.64 -0.25 17.01
CA ILE A 43 -18.62 0.41 17.90
C ILE A 43 -19.81 0.93 17.05
N PRO A 44 -21.07 0.70 17.48
CA PRO A 44 -22.28 1.15 16.80
C PRO A 44 -22.75 2.53 17.30
N SER A 45 -23.30 3.40 16.43
CA SER A 45 -24.39 4.36 16.78
C SER A 45 -24.92 5.17 15.57
N SER A 46 -26.11 4.76 15.10
CA SER A 46 -27.24 5.46 14.44
C SER A 46 -27.12 6.86 13.78
N GLU A 47 -27.25 6.84 12.44
CA GLU A 47 -27.95 7.71 11.43
C GLU A 47 -28.38 9.18 11.74
N PRO A 48 -28.26 10.11 10.77
CA PRO A 48 -29.18 10.18 9.61
C PRO A 48 -28.52 10.14 8.22
N LYS A 49 -29.20 9.38 7.34
CA LYS A 49 -28.93 9.10 5.92
C LYS A 49 -28.32 10.25 5.10
N THR A 50 -27.11 10.01 4.60
CA THR A 50 -26.72 10.41 3.25
C THR A 50 -26.02 9.20 2.63
N ILE A 51 -26.63 8.65 1.59
CA ILE A 51 -26.16 7.47 0.87
C ILE A 51 -24.87 7.84 0.15
N MET A 52 -23.73 7.46 0.71
CA MET A 52 -22.48 7.29 -0.03
C MET A 52 -21.90 5.93 0.37
N PRO A 53 -21.48 5.10 -0.59
CA PRO A 53 -21.07 3.73 -0.31
C PRO A 53 -19.78 3.71 0.50
N ASP A 54 -19.92 3.18 1.70
CA ASP A 54 -19.04 2.27 2.43
C ASP A 54 -17.52 2.47 2.30
N SER A 55 -16.98 3.01 3.38
CA SER A 55 -15.69 2.71 4.01
C SER A 55 -14.96 1.49 3.41
N PHE A 56 -13.82 1.74 2.77
CA PHE A 56 -12.81 0.72 2.53
C PHE A 56 -11.95 0.56 3.79
N ASP A 57 -12.45 -0.13 4.81
CA ASP A 57 -11.57 -0.80 5.78
C ASP A 57 -11.00 -2.03 5.06
N ARG A 58 -9.82 -1.88 4.47
CA ARG A 58 -9.09 -2.98 3.82
C ARG A 58 -8.04 -3.52 4.75
N ASP A 59 -8.01 -4.85 4.87
CA ASP A 59 -6.89 -5.70 5.33
C ASP A 59 -5.62 -5.55 4.45
N ASP A 60 -5.29 -4.33 4.03
CA ASP A 60 -4.21 -4.03 3.07
C ASP A 60 -2.82 -4.29 3.68
N ALA A 61 -2.66 -3.98 4.97
CA ALA A 61 -1.44 -4.31 5.72
C ALA A 61 -1.18 -5.82 5.78
N SER A 62 -2.24 -6.62 5.97
CA SER A 62 -2.15 -8.09 6.00
C SER A 62 -1.72 -8.66 4.65
N LEU A 63 -2.21 -8.11 3.54
CA LEU A 63 -1.87 -8.62 2.20
C LEU A 63 -0.42 -8.31 1.82
N LYS A 64 0.09 -7.16 2.23
CA LYS A 64 1.48 -6.76 1.97
C LYS A 64 2.47 -7.59 2.76
N ASP A 65 2.20 -7.82 4.05
CA ASP A 65 3.01 -8.70 4.90
C ASP A 65 3.02 -10.14 4.35
N GLN A 66 1.90 -10.60 3.81
CA GLN A 66 1.80 -11.88 3.09
C GLN A 66 2.65 -11.89 1.81
N CYS A 67 2.69 -10.80 1.04
CA CYS A 67 3.53 -10.70 -0.15
C CYS A 67 5.03 -10.81 0.18
N GLU A 68 5.47 -10.15 1.24
CA GLU A 68 6.87 -10.22 1.70
C GLU A 68 7.20 -11.62 2.24
N THR A 69 6.29 -12.20 3.03
CA THR A 69 6.46 -13.55 3.60
C THR A 69 6.48 -14.63 2.51
N ALA A 70 5.63 -14.49 1.49
CA ALA A 70 5.55 -15.42 0.36
C ALA A 70 6.65 -15.19 -0.69
N GLY A 71 7.50 -14.17 -0.53
CA GLY A 71 8.58 -13.87 -1.47
C GLY A 71 8.08 -13.37 -2.84
N ILE A 72 6.90 -12.73 -2.89
CA ILE A 72 6.41 -12.12 -4.14
C ILE A 72 7.25 -10.88 -4.46
N PHE A 73 7.45 -10.02 -3.47
CA PHE A 73 8.37 -8.89 -3.54
C PHE A 73 8.94 -8.57 -2.15
N TYR A 74 10.08 -7.88 -2.13
CA TYR A 74 10.60 -7.23 -0.91
C TYR A 74 10.75 -5.73 -1.16
N LEU A 75 10.69 -4.93 -0.10
CA LEU A 75 11.00 -3.51 -0.19
C LEU A 75 12.50 -3.27 -0.09
N ASP A 76 13.06 -2.61 -1.10
CA ASP A 76 14.45 -2.16 -1.11
C ASP A 76 14.66 -1.09 -0.03
N GLN A 77 15.59 -1.31 0.89
CA GLN A 77 15.78 -0.44 2.07
C GLN A 77 16.35 0.95 1.73
N GLU A 78 17.02 1.10 0.59
CA GLU A 78 17.60 2.39 0.17
C GLU A 78 16.58 3.26 -0.55
N THR A 79 15.78 2.64 -1.43
CA THR A 79 14.84 3.36 -2.31
C THR A 79 13.39 3.33 -1.82
N GLY A 80 13.06 2.41 -0.91
CA GLY A 80 11.70 2.13 -0.46
C GLY A 80 10.80 1.71 -1.63
N LEU A 81 11.36 1.01 -2.62
CA LEU A 81 10.62 0.51 -3.78
C LEU A 81 10.58 -1.02 -3.75
N PRO A 82 9.46 -1.64 -4.13
CA PRO A 82 9.36 -3.09 -4.19
C PRO A 82 10.21 -3.65 -5.33
N VAL A 83 10.86 -4.78 -5.07
CA VAL A 83 11.62 -5.58 -6.03
C VAL A 83 10.95 -6.95 -6.12
N LEU A 84 10.53 -7.32 -7.33
CA LEU A 84 9.84 -8.58 -7.59
C LEU A 84 10.84 -9.73 -7.53
N GLN A 85 10.55 -10.74 -6.72
CA GLN A 85 11.34 -11.97 -6.62
C GLN A 85 10.70 -13.11 -7.43
N GLU A 86 9.38 -13.26 -7.32
CA GLU A 86 8.65 -14.31 -8.02
C GLU A 86 8.38 -13.96 -9.48
N ARG A 87 8.15 -14.99 -10.30
CA ARG A 87 7.81 -14.80 -11.72
C ARG A 87 6.40 -14.24 -11.84
N VAL A 88 6.26 -13.07 -12.46
CA VAL A 88 4.95 -12.45 -12.64
C VAL A 88 4.11 -13.21 -13.69
N PRO A 89 2.88 -13.63 -13.36
CA PRO A 89 2.01 -14.34 -14.30
C PRO A 89 1.50 -13.42 -15.42
N GLY A 90 1.09 -14.04 -16.53
CA GLY A 90 0.48 -13.37 -17.69
C GLY A 90 0.70 -14.14 -18.99
N GLU A 91 -0.29 -14.13 -19.88
CA GLU A 91 -0.25 -14.93 -21.11
C GLU A 91 0.69 -14.34 -22.18
N ASN A 92 0.82 -13.01 -22.18
CA ASN A 92 1.59 -12.28 -23.18
C ASN A 92 2.41 -11.15 -22.53
N LYS A 93 3.35 -10.57 -23.29
CA LYS A 93 4.23 -9.50 -22.78
C LYS A 93 3.47 -8.30 -22.24
N ARG A 94 2.41 -7.87 -22.94
CA ARG A 94 1.58 -6.73 -22.52
C ARG A 94 0.93 -6.98 -21.17
N GLU A 95 0.36 -8.16 -20.97
CA GLU A 95 -0.24 -8.55 -19.70
C GLU A 95 0.79 -8.66 -18.59
N LYS A 96 1.93 -9.30 -18.84
CA LYS A 96 3.02 -9.37 -17.84
C LYS A 96 3.52 -7.99 -17.44
N MET A 97 3.69 -7.07 -18.38
CA MET A 97 4.06 -5.68 -18.08
C MET A 97 3.02 -4.98 -17.21
N ARG A 98 1.72 -5.14 -17.53
CA ARG A 98 0.61 -4.64 -16.71
C ARG A 98 0.70 -5.18 -15.28
N ASN A 99 0.86 -6.50 -15.14
CA ASN A 99 0.91 -7.18 -13.86
C ASN A 99 2.14 -6.78 -13.04
N VAL A 100 3.32 -6.63 -13.68
CA VAL A 100 4.52 -6.08 -13.04
C VAL A 100 4.25 -4.69 -12.48
N ALA A 101 3.66 -3.79 -13.27
CA ALA A 101 3.34 -2.44 -12.80
C ALA A 101 2.32 -2.43 -11.65
N LEU A 102 1.31 -3.30 -11.69
CA LEU A 102 0.32 -3.46 -10.61
C LEU A 102 0.99 -3.80 -9.28
N LEU A 103 1.83 -4.85 -9.27
CA LEU A 103 2.53 -5.31 -8.07
C LEU A 103 3.49 -4.25 -7.52
N LEU A 104 4.27 -3.61 -8.41
CA LEU A 104 5.21 -2.58 -8.00
C LEU A 104 4.51 -1.37 -7.38
N LEU A 105 3.45 -0.88 -8.01
CA LEU A 105 2.74 0.29 -7.51
C LEU A 105 1.97 -0.02 -6.23
N TYR A 106 1.44 -1.24 -6.10
CA TYR A 106 0.78 -1.68 -4.88
C TYR A 106 1.75 -1.72 -3.71
N GLY A 107 2.91 -2.37 -3.84
CA GLY A 107 3.90 -2.43 -2.77
C GLY A 107 4.51 -1.07 -2.40
N ALA A 108 4.64 -0.16 -3.37
CA ALA A 108 5.24 1.15 -3.14
C ALA A 108 4.30 2.18 -2.51
N GLU A 109 2.98 2.04 -2.71
CA GLU A 109 1.95 3.00 -2.26
C GLU A 109 2.22 4.46 -2.67
N LYS A 110 3.06 4.65 -3.70
CA LYS A 110 3.49 5.96 -4.18
C LYS A 110 3.70 5.92 -5.70
N PRO A 111 3.73 7.08 -6.36
CA PRO A 111 4.04 7.16 -7.79
C PRO A 111 5.44 6.58 -8.05
N ILE A 112 5.57 5.77 -9.10
CA ILE A 112 6.85 5.21 -9.53
C ILE A 112 7.25 5.78 -10.88
N GLU A 113 8.53 6.10 -11.02
CA GLU A 113 9.10 6.54 -12.30
C GLU A 113 9.10 5.42 -13.36
N ALA A 114 8.82 5.82 -14.60
CA ALA A 114 8.84 4.94 -15.76
C ALA A 114 10.16 4.16 -15.91
N ALA A 115 11.30 4.77 -15.53
CA ALA A 115 12.61 4.15 -15.61
C ALA A 115 12.69 2.90 -14.70
N TYR A 116 12.16 2.98 -13.49
CA TYR A 116 12.16 1.86 -12.55
C TYR A 116 11.23 0.73 -13.01
N ILE A 117 9.99 1.07 -13.44
CA ILE A 117 9.05 0.07 -13.98
C ILE A 117 9.66 -0.64 -15.20
N LYS A 118 10.34 0.12 -16.07
CA LYS A 118 11.02 -0.42 -17.25
C LYS A 118 12.11 -1.41 -16.86
N GLU A 119 12.89 -1.09 -15.84
CA GLU A 119 13.96 -1.94 -15.35
C GLU A 119 13.41 -3.25 -14.77
N GLN A 120 12.37 -3.18 -13.94
CA GLN A 120 11.71 -4.38 -13.41
C GLN A 120 11.09 -5.23 -14.52
N CYS A 121 10.51 -4.62 -15.55
CA CYS A 121 10.04 -5.35 -16.74
C CYS A 121 11.17 -6.06 -17.52
N ARG A 122 12.41 -5.52 -17.49
CA ARG A 122 13.57 -6.21 -18.08
C ARG A 122 13.97 -7.43 -17.25
N ARG A 123 14.05 -7.28 -15.94
CA ARG A 123 14.37 -8.38 -15.00
C ARG A 123 13.38 -9.53 -15.16
N GLN A 124 12.10 -9.20 -15.33
CA GLN A 124 11.00 -10.16 -15.56
C GLN A 124 10.87 -10.63 -17.03
N SER A 125 11.80 -10.25 -17.91
CA SER A 125 11.80 -10.62 -19.34
C SER A 125 10.49 -10.32 -20.09
N CYS A 126 9.76 -9.29 -19.66
CA CYS A 126 8.46 -8.92 -20.23
C CYS A 126 8.47 -7.58 -20.97
N LEU A 127 9.57 -6.82 -20.94
CA LEU A 127 9.65 -5.50 -21.57
C LEU A 127 9.37 -5.54 -23.09
N ASP A 128 8.32 -4.85 -23.49
CA ASP A 128 8.08 -4.41 -24.86
C ASP A 128 8.39 -2.91 -24.98
N THR A 129 9.59 -2.59 -25.46
CA THR A 129 10.08 -1.21 -25.53
C THR A 129 9.21 -0.31 -26.43
N GLY A 130 8.70 -0.85 -27.54
CA GLY A 130 7.90 -0.09 -28.50
C GLY A 130 6.52 0.25 -27.97
N ASN A 131 5.95 -0.64 -27.16
CA ASN A 131 4.61 -0.48 -26.60
C ASN A 131 4.59 -0.02 -25.14
N PHE A 132 5.75 0.15 -24.49
CA PHE A 132 5.87 0.40 -23.05
C PHE A 132 4.99 1.56 -22.54
N SER A 133 5.22 2.77 -23.04
CA SER A 133 4.44 3.94 -22.61
C SER A 133 2.97 3.81 -22.97
N LYS A 134 2.67 3.27 -24.16
CA LYS A 134 1.31 3.17 -24.70
C LYS A 134 0.46 2.16 -23.94
N ALA A 135 1.07 1.07 -23.46
CA ALA A 135 0.39 0.02 -22.70
C ALA A 135 -0.34 0.60 -21.48
N TYR A 136 0.32 1.48 -20.72
CA TYR A 136 -0.24 2.11 -19.53
C TYR A 136 -1.16 3.29 -19.85
N GLU A 137 -0.89 4.02 -20.93
CA GLU A 137 -1.75 5.13 -21.37
C GLU A 137 -3.13 4.65 -21.86
N MET A 138 -3.19 3.45 -22.43
CA MET A 138 -4.43 2.81 -22.85
C MET A 138 -5.20 2.18 -21.68
N ASP A 139 -4.51 1.75 -20.61
CA ASP A 139 -5.13 1.13 -19.44
C ASP A 139 -5.45 2.16 -18.34
N LYS A 140 -6.32 3.11 -18.69
CA LYS A 140 -6.78 4.18 -17.77
C LYS A 140 -7.64 3.67 -16.62
N ARG A 141 -8.13 2.42 -16.71
CA ARG A 141 -8.91 1.81 -15.64
C ARG A 141 -8.02 1.51 -14.45
N ASN A 142 -6.81 0.99 -14.69
CA ASN A 142 -5.90 0.57 -13.62
C ASN A 142 -4.86 1.65 -13.28
N PHE A 143 -4.47 2.49 -14.23
CA PHE A 143 -3.34 3.41 -14.04
C PHE A 143 -3.66 4.87 -14.33
N ILE A 144 -2.96 5.73 -13.59
CA ILE A 144 -2.84 7.17 -13.84
C ILE A 144 -1.40 7.44 -14.26
N LYS A 145 -1.21 7.84 -15.52
CA LYS A 145 0.11 8.23 -16.06
C LYS A 145 0.25 9.76 -15.97
N LYS A 146 1.26 10.25 -15.27
CA LYS A 146 1.54 11.70 -15.14
C LYS A 146 2.88 12.05 -15.79
N GLY A 147 2.86 13.09 -16.62
CA GLY A 147 4.04 13.57 -17.35
C GLY A 147 3.63 14.27 -18.64
N LYS A 148 4.57 14.96 -19.29
CA LYS A 148 4.30 15.58 -20.59
C LYS A 148 4.10 14.48 -21.65
N THR A 149 3.12 14.65 -22.52
CA THR A 149 2.91 13.75 -23.67
C THR A 149 4.19 13.63 -24.49
N GLY A 150 4.62 12.40 -24.78
CA GLY A 150 5.86 12.13 -25.50
C GLY A 150 7.16 12.25 -24.68
N SER A 151 7.07 12.64 -23.40
CA SER A 151 8.22 12.66 -22.49
C SER A 151 8.70 11.24 -22.17
N ARG A 152 10.02 11.10 -21.94
CA ARG A 152 10.61 9.90 -21.36
C ARG A 152 10.47 9.88 -19.83
N ASP A 153 10.28 11.05 -19.24
CA ASP A 153 10.16 11.27 -17.81
C ASP A 153 8.68 11.41 -17.48
N TRP A 154 8.12 10.33 -16.94
CA TRP A 154 6.75 10.25 -16.46
C TRP A 154 6.66 9.26 -15.30
N THR A 155 5.64 9.42 -14.47
CA THR A 155 5.33 8.54 -13.34
C THR A 155 4.02 7.80 -13.58
N LEU A 156 3.90 6.67 -12.91
CA LEU A 156 2.69 5.86 -12.89
C LEU A 156 2.16 5.76 -11.47
N GLU A 157 0.84 5.77 -11.33
CA GLU A 157 0.10 5.59 -10.08
C GLU A 157 -1.07 4.63 -10.34
N LEU A 158 -1.55 3.96 -9.27
CA LEU A 158 -2.78 3.18 -9.35
C LEU A 158 -4.01 4.07 -9.20
N THR A 159 -5.05 3.72 -9.95
CA THR A 159 -6.42 4.16 -9.65
C THR A 159 -7.01 3.30 -8.53
N ILE A 160 -8.17 3.69 -7.97
CA ILE A 160 -8.91 2.84 -7.03
C ILE A 160 -9.23 1.45 -7.64
N PRO A 161 -9.75 1.33 -8.89
CA PRO A 161 -9.87 0.02 -9.52
C PRO A 161 -8.54 -0.71 -9.75
N GLY A 162 -7.45 0.02 -9.98
CA GLY A 162 -6.11 -0.56 -10.12
C GLY A 162 -5.62 -1.25 -8.86
N ILE A 163 -5.87 -0.66 -7.68
CA ILE A 163 -5.55 -1.28 -6.38
C ILE A 163 -6.30 -2.61 -6.24
N LYS A 164 -7.62 -2.62 -6.53
CA LYS A 164 -8.43 -3.85 -6.55
C LYS A 164 -7.87 -4.92 -7.48
N THR A 165 -7.48 -4.53 -8.69
CA THR A 165 -6.88 -5.46 -9.66
C THR A 165 -5.54 -6.01 -9.15
N ALA A 166 -4.73 -5.20 -8.45
CA ALA A 166 -3.47 -5.64 -7.87
C ALA A 166 -3.67 -6.64 -6.72
N GLU A 167 -4.62 -6.39 -5.82
CA GLU A 167 -4.96 -7.33 -4.73
C GLU A 167 -5.44 -8.68 -5.28
N SER A 168 -6.34 -8.69 -6.27
CA SER A 168 -6.79 -9.94 -6.89
C SER A 168 -5.65 -10.70 -7.57
N LEU A 169 -4.69 -9.98 -8.16
CA LEU A 169 -3.51 -10.60 -8.74
C LEU A 169 -2.61 -11.21 -7.66
N ILE A 170 -2.41 -10.52 -6.54
CA ILE A 170 -1.63 -11.01 -5.39
C ILE A 170 -2.28 -12.28 -4.82
N GLN A 171 -3.59 -12.26 -4.58
CA GLN A 171 -4.33 -13.43 -4.09
C GLN A 171 -4.15 -14.63 -5.01
N ALA A 172 -4.30 -14.44 -6.33
CA ALA A 172 -4.09 -15.51 -7.30
C ALA A 172 -2.65 -16.08 -7.28
N ILE A 173 -1.64 -15.23 -7.06
CA ILE A 173 -0.25 -15.67 -6.92
C ILE A 173 -0.08 -16.48 -5.62
N LEU A 174 -0.59 -15.97 -4.49
CA LEU A 174 -0.52 -16.65 -3.20
C LEU A 174 -1.19 -18.03 -3.24
N GLU A 175 -2.36 -18.14 -3.85
CA GLU A 175 -3.06 -19.41 -4.06
C GLU A 175 -2.19 -20.39 -4.87
N SER A 176 -1.58 -19.92 -5.96
CA SER A 176 -0.71 -20.76 -6.80
C SER A 176 0.60 -21.22 -6.13
N LEU A 177 1.03 -20.55 -5.05
CA LEU A 177 2.20 -20.94 -4.26
C LEU A 177 1.86 -21.94 -3.15
N SER A 178 0.56 -22.12 -2.85
CA SER A 178 0.08 -23.03 -1.80
C SER A 178 -0.24 -24.44 -2.30
N GLU A 179 -0.20 -24.68 -3.62
CA GLU A 179 -0.41 -25.97 -4.30
C GLU A 179 0.90 -26.71 -4.58
#